data_AF-A0A819IUA5-F1
#
_entry.id   AF-A0A819IUA5-F1
#
_cell.length_a   1.000
_cell.length_b   1.000
_cell.length_c   1.000
_cell.angle_alpha   90.00
_cell.angle_beta   90.00
_cell.angle_gamma   90.00
#
_symmetry.space_group_name_H-M   'P 1'
#
loop_
_entity.id
_entity.type
_entity.pdbx_description
1 polymer ?
#
loop_
_entity_poly.entity_id
_entity_poly.type
_entity_poly.pdbx_seq_one_letter_code
_entity_poly.pdbx_strand_id
1 'polypeptide(L)'
;MVRKKSAAAKAKTRKEAYKRQVALSRISRSWRKLLLIATAVNKFLRFRHCNVAPACSTSCLNTSQSSKILLNNVSFVQKDIEFILINKTDATNQLEDLKIVQATIKSLVCKVCRVDYERKRQLQVRKRNYLPNPITSSETSVLKCSRQYVWFQKKYCNDDLFRKKETKRVAKNFRSKYTNNNDFRDKEKTRLRTYGLKKYRNNATFRQEKITQLKAHIFNKYHTNMKFRNKYKIKKRQMPSRAIVNKLELCEVPSELKKLNNLEKHLIALQLPFMKIINLTSGKLSSRLAQKGTKGPLHCVPSDVQDTVTTLPRPVDKSMMVRLQLKRRLKYKAVWEEQLINPND
;
A
#
# COMPACT_ATOMS: atom_id res chain seq x y z
N MET A 1 -22.64 -46.08 27.34
CA MET A 1 -23.06 -45.35 26.12
C MET A 1 -22.26 -44.06 25.95
N VAL A 2 -21.28 -44.02 25.03
CA VAL A 2 -20.49 -42.79 24.76
C VAL A 2 -21.25 -41.90 23.77
N ARG A 3 -21.79 -40.77 24.22
CA ARG A 3 -22.49 -39.80 23.37
C ARG A 3 -21.53 -39.23 22.31
N LYS A 4 -21.80 -39.51 21.02
CA LYS A 4 -21.04 -38.95 19.90
C LYS A 4 -21.20 -37.41 19.90
N LYS A 5 -20.08 -36.68 19.95
CA LYS A 5 -20.07 -35.21 19.86
C LYS A 5 -20.70 -34.73 18.54
N SER A 6 -21.54 -33.70 18.61
CA SER A 6 -22.19 -33.09 17.46
C SER A 6 -21.18 -32.53 16.45
N ALA A 7 -21.58 -32.43 15.18
CA ALA A 7 -20.74 -31.88 14.11
C ALA A 7 -20.24 -30.46 14.43
N ALA A 8 -21.08 -29.64 15.07
CA ALA A 8 -20.72 -28.30 15.53
C ALA A 8 -19.63 -28.31 16.62
N ALA A 9 -19.69 -29.24 17.58
CA ALA A 9 -18.65 -29.37 18.60
C ALA A 9 -17.30 -29.84 18.02
N LYS A 10 -17.34 -30.72 17.01
CA LYS A 10 -16.13 -31.13 16.25
C LYS A 10 -15.54 -29.98 15.43
N ALA A 11 -16.37 -29.11 14.85
CA ALA A 11 -15.89 -27.94 14.13
C ALA A 11 -15.25 -26.89 15.06
N LYS A 12 -15.84 -26.64 16.24
CA LYS A 12 -15.32 -25.70 17.24
C LYS A 12 -13.94 -26.13 17.77
N THR A 13 -13.79 -27.40 18.13
CA THR A 13 -12.52 -27.98 18.60
C THR A 13 -11.42 -27.93 17.54
N ARG A 14 -11.73 -28.23 16.27
CA ARG A 14 -10.77 -28.08 15.15
C ARG A 14 -10.32 -26.63 14.95
N LYS A 15 -11.24 -25.66 15.04
CA LYS A 15 -10.92 -24.23 14.92
C LYS A 15 -10.02 -23.74 16.05
N GLU A 16 -10.24 -24.22 17.27
CA GLU A 16 -9.39 -23.90 18.43
C GLU A 16 -8.01 -24.55 18.33
N ALA A 17 -7.92 -25.81 17.88
CA ALA A 17 -6.65 -26.50 17.63
C ALA A 17 -5.81 -25.78 16.55
N TYR A 18 -6.44 -25.36 15.44
CA TYR A 18 -5.76 -24.57 14.41
C TYR A 18 -5.25 -23.22 14.93
N LYS A 19 -6.06 -22.51 15.74
CA LYS A 19 -5.63 -21.25 16.38
C LYS A 19 -4.40 -21.45 17.26
N ARG A 20 -4.36 -22.53 18.05
CA ARG A 20 -3.19 -22.87 18.89
C ARG A 20 -1.96 -23.17 18.05
N GLN A 21 -2.09 -23.97 16.99
CA GLN A 21 -0.98 -24.30 16.09
C GLN A 21 -0.41 -23.05 15.39
N VAL A 22 -1.27 -22.15 14.92
CA VAL A 22 -0.85 -20.87 14.33
C VAL A 22 -0.13 -19.99 15.36
N ALA A 23 -0.62 -19.92 16.61
CA ALA A 23 0.05 -19.17 17.68
C ALA A 23 1.45 -19.70 17.98
N LEU A 24 1.61 -21.03 18.12
CA LEU A 24 2.92 -21.67 18.33
C LEU A 24 3.88 -21.40 17.16
N SER A 25 3.40 -21.45 15.92
CA SER A 25 4.22 -21.14 14.74
C SER A 25 4.73 -19.69 14.72
N ARG A 26 3.92 -18.74 15.22
CA ARG A 26 4.30 -17.32 15.33
C ARG A 26 5.37 -17.13 16.41
N ILE A 27 5.22 -17.79 17.55
CA ILE A 27 6.19 -17.75 18.65
C ILE A 27 7.53 -18.31 18.17
N SER A 28 7.53 -19.48 17.51
CA SER A 28 8.75 -20.09 16.96
C SER A 28 9.47 -19.18 15.96
N ARG A 29 8.73 -18.52 15.05
CA ARG A 29 9.32 -17.56 14.09
C ARG A 29 9.92 -16.32 14.78
N SER A 30 9.28 -15.82 15.84
CA SER A 30 9.80 -14.70 16.63
C SER A 30 11.08 -15.08 17.37
N TRP A 31 11.14 -16.27 17.97
CA TRP A 31 12.34 -16.81 18.61
C TRP A 31 13.51 -16.98 17.65
N ARG A 32 13.28 -17.53 16.44
CA ARG A 32 14.32 -17.61 15.41
C ARG A 32 14.89 -16.25 15.02
N LYS A 33 14.03 -15.22 14.90
CA LYS A 33 14.48 -13.85 14.62
C LYS A 33 15.31 -13.27 15.76
N LEU A 34 14.92 -13.51 17.01
CA LEU A 34 15.70 -13.06 18.18
C LEU A 34 17.05 -13.76 18.27
N LEU A 35 17.12 -15.08 18.04
CA LEU A 35 18.39 -15.82 17.95
C LEU A 35 19.32 -15.29 16.85
N LEU A 36 18.77 -14.96 15.67
CA LEU A 36 19.54 -14.34 14.58
C LEU A 36 20.08 -12.95 14.96
N ILE A 37 19.28 -12.14 15.65
CA ILE A 37 19.72 -10.83 16.13
C ILE A 37 20.79 -11.00 17.21
N ALA A 38 20.60 -11.90 18.17
CA ALA A 38 21.56 -12.16 19.24
C ALA A 38 22.90 -12.68 18.70
N THR A 39 22.88 -13.59 17.72
CA THR A 39 24.09 -14.07 17.04
C THR A 39 24.80 -12.97 16.24
N ALA A 40 24.06 -12.11 15.54
CA ALA A 40 24.63 -10.96 14.86
C ALA A 40 25.28 -9.95 15.83
N VAL A 41 24.62 -9.68 16.97
CA VAL A 41 25.16 -8.82 18.04
C VAL A 41 26.42 -9.44 18.65
N ASN A 42 26.42 -10.75 18.96
CA ASN A 42 27.60 -11.45 19.47
C ASN A 42 28.76 -11.42 18.47
N LYS A 43 28.49 -11.63 17.17
CA LYS A 43 29.52 -11.53 16.12
C LYS A 43 30.10 -10.11 16.04
N PHE A 44 29.27 -9.08 16.15
CA PHE A 44 29.69 -7.68 16.18
C PHE A 44 30.54 -7.35 17.40
N LEU A 45 30.16 -7.82 18.59
CA LEU A 45 30.91 -7.60 19.83
C LEU A 45 32.26 -8.33 19.81
N ARG A 46 32.32 -9.57 19.31
CA ARG A 46 33.59 -10.30 19.11
C ARG A 46 34.53 -9.58 18.14
N PHE A 47 34.00 -9.05 17.03
CA PHE A 47 34.79 -8.26 16.08
C PHE A 47 35.36 -6.97 16.70
N ARG A 48 34.71 -6.41 17.72
CA ARG A 48 35.25 -5.29 18.50
C ARG A 48 36.40 -5.68 19.40
N HIS A 49 36.35 -6.83 20.07
CA HIS A 49 37.42 -7.27 20.96
C HIS A 49 38.72 -7.62 20.19
N CYS A 50 38.63 -8.15 18.97
CA CYS A 50 39.83 -8.45 18.16
C CYS A 50 40.58 -7.20 17.66
N ASN A 51 39.90 -6.04 17.54
CA ASN A 51 40.53 -4.79 17.11
C ASN A 51 41.18 -4.01 18.27
N VAL A 52 41.22 -4.57 19.49
CA VAL A 52 41.84 -3.97 20.69
C VAL A 52 42.99 -4.85 21.21
N ALA A 53 43.57 -5.73 20.37
CA ALA A 53 44.84 -6.37 20.71
C ALA A 53 45.94 -5.30 20.84
N PRO A 54 46.77 -5.31 21.90
CA PRO A 54 47.80 -4.31 22.07
C PRO A 54 48.90 -4.60 21.05
N ALA A 55 49.15 -3.66 20.15
CA ALA A 55 50.42 -3.59 19.45
C ALA A 55 51.50 -3.36 20.52
N CYS A 56 52.12 -4.44 20.99
CA CYS A 56 53.30 -4.37 21.82
C CYS A 56 54.52 -4.66 20.95
N SER A 57 55.44 -3.70 20.97
CA SER A 57 56.91 -3.80 20.83
C SER A 57 57.47 -2.86 19.75
N THR A 58 57.96 -1.71 20.21
CA THR A 58 59.40 -1.35 20.17
C THR A 58 59.61 -0.02 20.90
N SER A 59 60.40 -0.07 21.98
CA SER A 59 61.33 0.94 22.51
C SER A 59 61.09 2.43 22.24
N CYS A 60 60.97 3.24 23.31
CA CYS A 60 61.92 4.31 23.69
C CYS A 60 61.34 5.19 24.82
N LEU A 61 62.00 5.12 25.98
CA LEU A 61 62.25 6.10 27.05
C LEU A 61 61.40 7.40 27.20
N ASN A 62 60.87 7.54 28.42
CA ASN A 62 60.82 8.74 29.27
C ASN A 62 60.16 10.03 28.74
N THR A 63 58.99 10.37 29.28
CA THR A 63 58.88 11.40 30.34
C THR A 63 57.45 11.48 30.87
N SER A 64 57.40 11.60 32.18
CA SER A 64 56.24 11.67 33.05
C SER A 64 55.36 12.89 32.77
N GLN A 65 54.07 12.66 32.50
CA GLN A 65 53.02 13.55 33.00
C GLN A 65 51.72 12.80 33.24
N SER A 66 51.32 12.81 34.51
CA SER A 66 50.06 12.33 35.05
C SER A 66 48.87 12.95 34.32
N SER A 67 48.12 12.13 33.58
CA SER A 67 46.70 12.37 33.37
C SER A 67 45.95 11.06 33.59
N LYS A 68 45.23 10.98 34.70
CA LYS A 68 44.20 9.96 34.97
C LYS A 68 43.16 10.03 33.86
N ILE A 69 43.35 9.25 32.80
CA ILE A 69 42.25 8.91 31.90
C ILE A 69 41.48 7.80 32.62
N LEU A 70 40.36 8.18 33.24
CA LEU A 70 39.30 7.24 33.58
C LEU A 70 38.82 6.63 32.27
N LEU A 71 39.43 5.50 31.89
CA LEU A 71 38.85 4.55 30.96
C LEU A 71 37.52 4.13 31.57
N ASN A 72 36.43 4.71 31.08
CA ASN A 72 35.10 4.14 31.22
C ASN A 72 35.09 2.82 30.45
N ASN A 73 35.69 1.80 31.07
CA ASN A 73 35.50 0.42 30.75
C ASN A 73 34.04 0.12 31.06
N VAL A 74 33.17 0.25 30.06
CA VAL A 74 31.92 -0.50 30.05
C VAL A 74 32.31 -1.96 29.82
N SER A 75 32.88 -2.57 30.86
CA SER A 75 33.02 -4.01 30.98
C SER A 75 31.61 -4.54 31.15
N PHE A 76 31.04 -5.07 30.07
CA PHE A 76 29.86 -5.92 30.18
C PHE A 76 30.28 -7.15 30.99
N VAL A 77 30.03 -7.11 32.29
CA VAL A 77 30.15 -8.28 33.14
C VAL A 77 29.10 -9.26 32.63
N GLN A 78 29.51 -10.49 32.35
CA GLN A 78 28.70 -11.58 31.80
C GLN A 78 27.45 -11.92 32.64
N LYS A 79 27.31 -11.29 33.82
CA LYS A 79 26.21 -11.43 34.78
C LYS A 79 24.93 -10.68 34.36
N ASP A 80 24.96 -9.75 33.40
CA ASP A 80 23.79 -8.95 33.05
C ASP A 80 22.81 -9.64 32.07
N ILE A 81 23.10 -10.88 31.67
CA ILE A 81 22.26 -11.65 30.73
C ILE A 81 22.00 -13.05 31.29
N GLU A 82 21.46 -13.13 32.50
CA GLU A 82 20.67 -14.30 32.88
C GLU A 82 19.27 -14.12 32.28
N PHE A 83 19.02 -14.77 31.14
CA PHE A 83 17.66 -14.96 30.67
C PHE A 83 16.94 -15.87 31.66
N ILE A 84 16.22 -15.27 32.61
CA ILE A 84 15.27 -15.97 33.48
C ILE A 84 14.27 -16.65 32.53
N LEU A 85 14.38 -17.97 32.43
CA LEU A 85 13.47 -18.80 31.64
C LEU A 85 12.16 -18.86 32.41
N ILE A 86 11.27 -17.89 32.15
CA ILE A 86 9.98 -17.83 32.81
C ILE A 86 9.11 -18.96 32.24
N ASN A 87 8.98 -20.05 33.00
CA ASN A 87 8.01 -21.13 32.78
C ASN A 87 6.58 -20.62 33.03
N LYS A 88 6.07 -19.74 32.15
CA LYS A 88 4.66 -19.31 32.16
C LYS A 88 3.90 -19.98 31.03
N THR A 89 2.75 -20.58 31.40
CA THR A 89 1.85 -21.38 30.56
C THR A 89 1.04 -20.56 29.54
N ASP A 90 1.08 -19.22 29.61
CA ASP A 90 0.34 -18.33 28.72
C ASP A 90 1.17 -17.76 27.57
N ALA A 91 0.88 -18.25 26.36
CA ALA A 91 1.50 -17.90 25.10
C ALA A 91 1.39 -16.40 24.72
N THR A 92 0.41 -15.67 25.27
CA THR A 92 0.21 -14.24 25.04
C THR A 92 1.23 -13.39 25.78
N ASN A 93 1.54 -13.74 27.04
CA ASN A 93 2.48 -12.99 27.88
C ASN A 93 3.92 -13.14 27.36
N GLN A 94 4.29 -14.35 26.91
CA GLN A 94 5.58 -14.59 26.26
C GLN A 94 5.78 -13.73 25.01
N LEU A 95 4.73 -13.43 24.24
CA LEU A 95 4.85 -12.62 23.03
C LEU A 95 5.09 -11.13 23.35
N GLU A 96 4.55 -10.63 24.46
CA GLU A 96 4.78 -9.26 24.93
C GLU A 96 6.22 -9.10 25.44
N ASP A 97 6.70 -10.06 26.24
CA ASP A 97 8.08 -10.08 26.73
C ASP A 97 9.09 -10.10 25.57
N LEU A 98 8.83 -10.88 24.52
CA LEU A 98 9.67 -10.91 23.32
C LEU A 98 9.68 -9.56 22.57
N LYS A 99 8.56 -8.82 22.56
CA LYS A 99 8.52 -7.47 21.96
C LYS A 99 9.34 -6.48 22.78
N ILE A 100 9.27 -6.58 24.12
CA ILE A 100 10.07 -5.75 25.03
C ILE A 100 11.56 -6.01 24.76
N VAL A 101 11.99 -7.27 24.79
CA VAL A 101 13.39 -7.67 24.50
C VAL A 101 13.84 -7.15 23.13
N GLN A 102 13.00 -7.29 22.10
CA GLN A 102 13.31 -6.78 20.76
C GLN A 102 13.49 -5.25 20.74
N ALA A 103 12.66 -4.51 21.49
CA ALA A 103 12.77 -3.05 21.59
C ALA A 103 14.04 -2.63 22.34
N THR A 104 14.40 -3.33 23.43
CA THR A 104 15.61 -3.08 24.21
C THR A 104 16.86 -3.31 23.37
N ILE A 105 16.93 -4.42 22.63
CA ILE A 105 18.05 -4.72 21.72
C ILE A 105 18.16 -3.67 20.62
N LYS A 106 17.03 -3.28 19.99
CA LYS A 106 17.05 -2.20 18.98
C LYS A 106 17.55 -0.89 19.54
N SER A 107 17.14 -0.51 20.75
CA SER A 107 17.58 0.70 21.44
C SER A 107 19.09 0.67 21.70
N LEU A 108 19.62 -0.45 22.20
CA LEU A 108 21.04 -0.65 22.45
C LEU A 108 21.87 -0.57 21.15
N VAL A 109 21.46 -1.27 20.10
CA VAL A 109 22.14 -1.22 18.79
C VAL A 109 22.14 0.20 18.23
N CYS A 110 21.01 0.91 18.29
CA CYS A 110 20.93 2.31 17.87
C CYS A 110 21.86 3.22 18.68
N LYS A 111 21.95 3.05 20.00
CA LYS A 111 22.86 3.83 20.85
C LYS A 111 24.33 3.58 20.47
N VAL A 112 24.73 2.32 20.31
CA VAL A 112 26.11 1.95 19.94
C VAL A 112 26.48 2.48 18.55
N CYS A 113 25.60 2.30 17.56
CA CYS A 113 25.81 2.80 16.20
C CYS A 113 25.88 4.34 16.15
N ARG A 114 25.07 5.04 16.96
CA ARG A 114 25.08 6.50 17.04
C ARG A 114 26.39 7.03 17.65
N VAL A 115 26.90 6.38 18.70
CA VAL A 115 28.20 6.74 19.29
C VAL A 115 29.34 6.52 18.29
N ASP A 116 29.34 5.41 17.56
CA ASP A 116 30.36 5.13 16.53
C ASP A 116 30.31 6.14 15.36
N TYR A 117 29.10 6.50 14.94
CA TYR A 117 28.90 7.55 13.93
C TYR A 117 29.43 8.91 14.40
N GLU A 118 29.10 9.34 15.62
CA GLU A 118 29.61 10.61 16.17
C GLU A 118 31.14 10.57 16.34
N ARG A 119 31.73 9.46 16.77
CA ARG A 119 33.20 9.30 16.84
C ARG A 119 33.85 9.45 15.47
N LYS A 120 33.32 8.80 14.42
CA LYS A 120 33.82 8.94 13.04
C LYS A 120 33.63 10.35 12.51
N ARG A 121 32.50 10.98 12.79
CA ARG A 121 32.23 12.38 12.42
C ARG A 121 33.20 13.34 13.12
N GLN A 122 33.47 13.17 14.41
CA GLN A 122 34.44 13.97 15.16
C GLN A 122 35.86 13.77 14.62
N LEU A 123 36.25 12.56 14.25
CA LEU A 123 37.53 12.29 13.59
C LEU A 123 37.64 13.00 12.23
N GLN A 124 36.56 13.03 11.43
CA GLN A 124 36.53 13.80 10.17
C GLN A 124 36.62 15.31 10.39
N VAL A 125 35.96 15.84 11.44
CA VAL A 125 36.07 17.25 11.82
C VAL A 125 37.49 17.57 12.28
N ARG A 126 38.11 16.72 13.10
CA ARG A 126 39.51 16.88 13.53
C ARG A 126 40.46 16.82 12.33
N LYS A 127 40.31 15.86 11.41
CA LYS A 127 41.10 15.81 10.16
C LYS A 127 40.96 17.07 9.31
N ARG A 128 39.77 17.68 9.26
CA ARG A 128 39.55 18.97 8.60
C ARG A 128 40.22 20.14 9.32
N ASN A 129 40.27 20.11 10.65
CA ASN A 129 40.87 21.18 11.46
C ASN A 129 42.42 21.07 11.53
N TYR A 130 42.99 19.89 11.28
CA TYR A 130 44.46 19.66 11.24
C TYR A 130 45.07 19.80 9.84
N LEU A 131 44.26 19.96 8.78
CA LEU A 131 44.79 20.46 7.52
C LEU A 131 45.15 21.94 7.73
N PRO A 132 46.39 22.37 7.49
CA PRO A 132 46.74 23.78 7.60
C PRO A 132 45.86 24.55 6.62
N ASN A 133 44.94 25.36 7.13
CA ASN A 133 44.37 26.42 6.31
C ASN A 133 45.54 27.38 6.03
N PRO A 134 45.91 27.65 4.76
CA PRO A 134 46.79 28.77 4.49
C PRO A 134 46.09 30.00 5.07
N ILE A 135 46.70 30.60 6.08
CA ILE A 135 46.24 31.81 6.71
C ILE A 135 46.43 32.92 5.68
N THR A 136 45.36 33.26 4.96
CA THR A 136 45.20 34.57 4.34
C THR A 136 44.00 35.23 5.01
N SER A 137 44.29 36.03 6.02
CA SER A 137 43.36 36.79 6.85
C SER A 137 42.71 37.97 6.12
N SER A 138 42.26 37.79 4.88
CA SER A 138 41.58 38.83 4.08
C SER A 138 40.54 38.30 3.07
N GLU A 139 39.92 37.13 3.30
CA GLU A 139 38.81 36.70 2.44
C GLU A 139 37.57 37.57 2.66
N THR A 140 37.29 38.44 1.69
CA THR A 140 36.09 39.28 1.65
C THR A 140 34.81 38.42 1.66
N SER A 141 33.73 38.91 2.30
CA SER A 141 32.46 38.17 2.42
C SER A 141 31.89 37.68 1.08
N VAL A 142 32.20 38.42 0.00
CA VAL A 142 31.84 38.12 -1.39
C VAL A 142 32.48 36.81 -1.87
N LEU A 143 33.77 36.59 -1.59
CA LEU A 143 34.47 35.35 -1.97
C LEU A 143 33.90 34.13 -1.23
N LYS A 144 33.48 34.32 0.03
CA LYS A 144 32.80 33.28 0.83
C LYS A 144 31.44 32.91 0.26
N CYS A 145 30.62 33.89 -0.14
CA CYS A 145 29.33 33.67 -0.81
C CYS A 145 29.51 32.98 -2.17
N SER A 146 30.49 33.40 -2.96
CA SER A 146 30.79 32.79 -4.27
C SER A 146 31.19 31.32 -4.13
N ARG A 147 32.08 30.99 -3.19
CA ARG A 147 32.47 29.60 -2.90
C ARG A 147 31.30 28.75 -2.41
N GLN A 148 30.44 29.31 -1.56
CA GLN A 148 29.22 28.62 -1.12
C GLN A 148 28.27 28.34 -2.29
N TYR A 149 28.08 29.31 -3.18
CA TYR A 149 27.24 29.15 -4.37
C TYR A 149 27.75 28.03 -5.28
N VAL A 150 29.04 28.04 -5.61
CA VAL A 150 29.68 26.99 -6.44
C VAL A 150 29.60 25.62 -5.77
N TRP A 151 29.82 25.55 -4.46
CA TRP A 151 29.69 24.30 -3.69
C TRP A 151 28.24 23.78 -3.72
N PHE A 152 27.25 24.66 -3.52
CA PHE A 152 25.85 24.30 -3.59
C PHE A 152 25.48 23.82 -4.99
N GLN A 153 25.89 24.51 -6.06
CA GLN A 153 25.65 24.06 -7.44
C GLN A 153 26.20 22.66 -7.68
N LYS A 154 27.48 22.41 -7.37
CA LYS A 154 28.10 21.08 -7.51
C LYS A 154 27.33 20.00 -6.73
N LYS A 155 26.87 20.32 -5.53
CA LYS A 155 26.12 19.38 -4.68
C LYS A 155 24.71 19.09 -5.20
N TYR A 156 24.00 20.11 -5.69
CA TYR A 156 22.67 19.93 -6.31
C TYR A 156 22.76 19.22 -7.66
N CYS A 157 23.85 19.34 -8.40
CA CYS A 157 24.06 18.62 -9.66
C CYS A 157 24.41 17.14 -9.43
N ASN A 158 25.30 16.85 -8.48
CA ASN A 158 25.96 15.55 -8.39
C ASN A 158 25.42 14.62 -7.29
N ASP A 159 24.68 15.13 -6.30
CA ASP A 159 24.15 14.33 -5.18
C ASP A 159 22.62 14.25 -5.20
N ASP A 160 22.11 13.17 -5.79
CA ASP A 160 20.69 12.86 -5.87
C ASP A 160 20.00 12.71 -4.51
N LEU A 161 20.73 12.17 -3.53
CA LEU A 161 20.19 11.94 -2.21
C LEU A 161 20.01 13.27 -1.48
N PHE A 162 20.96 14.18 -1.65
CA PHE A 162 20.86 15.56 -1.19
C PHE A 162 19.70 16.29 -1.86
N ARG A 163 19.55 16.22 -3.19
CA ARG A 163 18.40 16.81 -3.91
C ARG A 163 17.08 16.34 -3.32
N LYS A 164 16.88 15.02 -3.24
CA LYS A 164 15.64 14.41 -2.72
C LYS A 164 15.36 14.85 -1.27
N LYS A 165 16.39 14.91 -0.43
CA LYS A 165 16.25 15.35 0.98
C LYS A 165 15.87 16.82 1.07
N GLU A 166 16.48 17.65 0.24
CA GLU A 166 16.25 19.09 0.25
C GLU A 166 14.87 19.45 -0.33
N THR A 167 14.46 18.82 -1.43
CA THR A 167 13.09 18.95 -1.96
C THR A 167 12.06 18.56 -0.91
N LYS A 168 12.29 17.47 -0.14
CA LYS A 168 11.42 17.07 0.97
C LYS A 168 11.40 18.12 2.09
N ARG A 169 12.57 18.69 2.46
CA ARG A 169 12.67 19.74 3.49
C ARG A 169 11.90 20.98 3.07
N VAL A 170 12.11 21.47 1.86
CA VAL A 170 11.41 22.63 1.30
C VAL A 170 9.90 22.37 1.24
N ALA A 171 9.48 21.20 0.75
CA ALA A 171 8.06 20.83 0.69
C ALA A 171 7.43 20.75 2.10
N LYS A 172 8.15 20.23 3.10
CA LYS A 172 7.68 20.19 4.49
C LYS A 172 7.52 21.60 5.06
N ASN A 173 8.51 22.47 4.86
CA ASN A 173 8.46 23.86 5.32
C ASN A 173 7.32 24.63 4.63
N PHE A 174 7.14 24.44 3.31
CA PHE A 174 6.04 25.04 2.57
C PHE A 174 4.68 24.59 3.10
N ARG A 175 4.47 23.28 3.31
CA ARG A 175 3.23 22.77 3.90
C ARG A 175 2.97 23.37 5.27
N SER A 176 3.98 23.40 6.13
CA SER A 176 3.86 23.98 7.47
C SER A 176 3.50 25.46 7.42
N LYS A 177 4.07 26.24 6.49
CA LYS A 177 3.70 27.65 6.28
C LYS A 177 2.29 27.78 5.75
N TYR A 178 1.90 26.95 4.79
CA TYR A 178 0.57 26.97 4.18
C TYR A 178 -0.56 26.58 5.14
N THR A 179 -0.29 25.69 6.10
CA THR A 179 -1.27 25.32 7.13
C THR A 179 -1.37 26.38 8.23
N ASN A 180 -0.23 26.93 8.66
CA ASN A 180 -0.17 27.72 9.89
C ASN A 180 -0.28 29.24 9.64
N ASN A 181 -0.11 29.71 8.41
CA ASN A 181 -0.16 31.12 8.07
C ASN A 181 -1.22 31.39 7.00
N ASN A 182 -2.33 32.00 7.42
CA ASN A 182 -3.47 32.33 6.54
C ASN A 182 -3.09 33.35 5.45
N ASP A 183 -2.32 34.39 5.79
CA ASP A 183 -1.87 35.41 4.84
C ASP A 183 -0.97 34.82 3.75
N PHE A 184 0.01 33.99 4.15
CA PHE A 184 0.85 33.26 3.21
C PHE A 184 0.01 32.36 2.28
N ARG A 185 -0.96 31.66 2.85
CA ARG A 185 -1.85 30.77 2.10
C ARG A 185 -2.68 31.53 1.06
N ASP A 186 -3.24 32.67 1.43
CA ASP A 186 -4.14 33.42 0.53
C ASP A 186 -3.35 34.18 -0.53
N LYS A 187 -2.18 34.73 -0.20
CA LYS A 187 -1.21 35.25 -1.20
C LYS A 187 -0.82 34.18 -2.21
N GLU A 188 -0.51 32.98 -1.73
CA GLU A 188 -0.09 31.87 -2.60
C GLU A 188 -1.23 31.34 -3.47
N LYS A 189 -2.47 31.25 -2.95
CA LYS A 189 -3.65 30.93 -3.77
C LYS A 189 -3.83 31.95 -4.89
N THR A 190 -3.68 33.23 -4.59
CA THR A 190 -3.80 34.31 -5.58
C THR A 190 -2.70 34.19 -6.63
N ARG A 191 -1.44 33.99 -6.21
CA ARG A 191 -0.31 33.77 -7.13
C ARG A 191 -0.54 32.59 -8.06
N LEU A 192 -1.00 31.45 -7.54
CA LEU A 192 -1.29 30.25 -8.32
C LEU A 192 -2.46 30.45 -9.29
N ARG A 193 -3.51 31.19 -8.88
CA ARG A 193 -4.62 31.56 -9.77
C ARG A 193 -4.13 32.43 -10.92
N THR A 194 -3.37 33.49 -10.63
CA THR A 194 -2.83 34.41 -11.64
C THR A 194 -1.88 33.70 -12.60
N TYR A 195 -0.97 32.85 -12.07
CA TYR A 195 -0.09 32.02 -12.90
C TYR A 195 -0.88 31.06 -13.77
N GLY A 196 -1.89 30.37 -13.20
CA GLY A 196 -2.76 29.46 -13.93
C GLY A 196 -3.52 30.16 -15.06
N LEU A 197 -4.06 31.35 -14.80
CA LEU A 197 -4.74 32.21 -15.78
C LEU A 197 -3.79 32.63 -16.91
N LYS A 198 -2.60 33.13 -16.58
CA LYS A 198 -1.59 33.54 -17.57
C LYS A 198 -1.15 32.35 -18.43
N LYS A 199 -0.90 31.20 -17.81
CA LYS A 199 -0.53 29.97 -18.51
C LYS A 199 -1.67 29.47 -19.39
N TYR A 200 -2.90 29.52 -18.90
CA TYR A 200 -4.08 29.13 -19.68
C TYR A 200 -4.27 30.05 -20.89
N ARG A 201 -4.10 31.37 -20.75
CA ARG A 201 -4.23 32.29 -21.90
C ARG A 201 -3.15 32.06 -22.95
N ASN A 202 -1.90 31.88 -22.52
CA ASN A 202 -0.76 31.94 -23.43
C ASN A 202 -0.32 30.59 -23.98
N ASN A 203 -0.82 29.46 -23.46
CA ASN A 203 -0.39 28.13 -23.87
C ASN A 203 -1.58 27.27 -24.33
N ALA A 204 -1.63 26.99 -25.64
CA ALA A 204 -2.70 26.20 -26.26
C ALA A 204 -2.72 24.73 -25.81
N THR A 205 -1.56 24.08 -25.69
CA THR A 205 -1.50 22.66 -25.27
C THR A 205 -1.98 22.49 -23.84
N PHE A 206 -1.57 23.39 -22.94
CA PHE A 206 -2.04 23.41 -21.55
C PHE A 206 -3.56 23.64 -21.44
N ARG A 207 -4.14 24.49 -22.30
CA ARG A 207 -5.61 24.65 -22.36
C ARG A 207 -6.30 23.35 -22.73
N GLN A 208 -5.82 22.71 -23.80
CA GLN A 208 -6.44 21.49 -24.30
C GLN A 208 -6.36 20.36 -23.26
N GLU A 209 -5.22 20.17 -22.62
CA GLU A 209 -5.07 19.21 -21.52
C GLU A 209 -6.06 19.48 -20.38
N LYS A 210 -6.23 20.75 -19.98
CA LYS A 210 -7.17 21.12 -18.92
C LYS A 210 -8.62 20.85 -19.31
N ILE A 211 -8.99 21.13 -20.54
CA ILE A 211 -10.33 20.81 -21.08
C ILE A 211 -10.54 19.29 -21.06
N THR A 212 -9.57 18.50 -21.51
CA THR A 212 -9.65 17.03 -21.50
C THR A 212 -9.79 16.49 -20.07
N GLN A 213 -8.99 16.99 -19.12
CA GLN A 213 -9.10 16.62 -17.70
C GLN A 213 -10.48 16.96 -17.13
N LEU A 214 -11.03 18.12 -17.46
CA LEU A 214 -12.37 18.53 -17.02
C LEU A 214 -13.45 17.65 -17.63
N LYS A 215 -13.37 17.33 -18.93
CA LYS A 215 -14.29 16.41 -19.61
C LYS A 215 -14.28 15.04 -18.94
N ALA A 216 -13.09 14.47 -18.69
CA ALA A 216 -12.95 13.20 -17.99
C ALA A 216 -13.50 13.25 -16.55
N HIS A 217 -13.25 14.34 -15.82
CA HIS A 217 -13.80 14.51 -14.47
C HIS A 217 -15.33 14.56 -14.47
N ILE A 218 -15.93 15.34 -15.37
CA ILE A 218 -17.39 15.44 -15.51
C ILE A 218 -17.98 14.09 -15.92
N PHE A 219 -17.35 13.40 -16.86
CA PHE A 219 -17.76 12.07 -17.31
C PHE A 219 -17.79 11.07 -16.14
N ASN A 220 -16.69 10.99 -15.37
CA ASN A 220 -16.60 10.13 -14.21
C ASN A 220 -17.64 10.50 -13.14
N LYS A 221 -17.82 11.80 -12.87
CA LYS A 221 -18.82 12.29 -11.92
C LYS A 221 -20.24 11.92 -12.34
N TYR A 222 -20.53 11.94 -13.64
CA TYR A 222 -21.83 11.54 -14.17
C TYR A 222 -22.12 10.04 -13.98
N HIS A 223 -21.11 9.19 -14.14
CA HIS A 223 -21.27 7.74 -13.99
C HIS A 223 -21.31 7.29 -12.54
N THR A 224 -20.53 7.92 -11.67
CA THR A 224 -20.38 7.52 -10.26
C THR A 224 -21.40 8.16 -9.32
N ASN A 225 -21.84 9.39 -9.61
CA ASN A 225 -22.68 10.16 -8.70
C ASN A 225 -24.12 10.30 -9.24
N MET A 226 -25.02 9.47 -8.73
CA MET A 226 -26.43 9.46 -9.14
C MET A 226 -27.13 10.81 -8.92
N LYS A 227 -26.85 11.52 -7.82
CA LYS A 227 -27.45 12.84 -7.53
C LYS A 227 -27.03 13.87 -8.57
N PHE A 228 -25.75 13.88 -8.95
CA PHE A 228 -25.23 14.76 -10.00
C PHE A 228 -25.86 14.44 -11.36
N ARG A 229 -25.91 13.15 -11.73
CA ARG A 229 -26.54 12.68 -12.98
C ARG A 229 -28.00 13.10 -13.09
N ASN A 230 -28.79 12.88 -12.04
CA ASN A 230 -30.20 13.24 -12.05
C ASN A 230 -30.40 14.75 -12.15
N LYS A 231 -29.63 15.54 -11.38
CA LYS A 231 -29.65 17.01 -11.48
C LYS A 231 -29.28 17.48 -12.89
N TYR A 232 -28.30 16.85 -13.52
CA TYR A 232 -27.88 17.17 -14.89
C TYR A 232 -28.98 16.87 -15.92
N LYS A 233 -29.64 15.69 -15.83
CA LYS A 233 -30.76 15.33 -16.71
C LYS A 233 -31.94 16.29 -16.56
N ILE A 234 -32.34 16.61 -15.33
CA ILE A 234 -33.43 17.55 -15.05
C ILE A 234 -33.12 18.94 -15.63
N LYS A 235 -31.88 19.43 -15.47
CA LYS A 235 -31.46 20.71 -16.11
C LYS A 235 -31.57 20.69 -17.62
N LYS A 236 -31.37 19.53 -18.26
CA LYS A 236 -31.57 19.32 -19.70
C LYS A 236 -33.01 19.04 -20.10
N ARG A 237 -33.98 19.18 -19.18
CA ARG A 237 -35.38 18.79 -19.38
C ARG A 237 -35.55 17.32 -19.78
N GLN A 238 -34.64 16.45 -19.34
CA GLN A 238 -34.68 15.00 -19.57
C GLN A 238 -35.09 14.26 -18.29
N MET A 239 -35.88 13.19 -18.42
CA MET A 239 -36.29 12.37 -17.30
C MET A 239 -35.14 11.48 -16.78
N PRO A 240 -34.85 11.47 -15.47
CA PRO A 240 -33.92 10.50 -14.90
C PRO A 240 -34.43 9.07 -15.06
N SER A 241 -33.56 8.18 -15.51
CA SER A 241 -33.89 6.76 -15.81
C SER A 241 -34.36 5.95 -14.61
N ARG A 242 -34.18 6.45 -13.37
CA ARG A 242 -34.60 5.77 -12.14
C ARG A 242 -35.63 6.60 -11.36
N ALA A 243 -36.43 7.40 -12.06
CA ALA A 243 -37.52 8.15 -11.46
C ALA A 243 -38.75 7.26 -11.32
N ILE A 244 -39.42 7.33 -10.17
CA ILE A 244 -40.70 6.65 -9.92
C ILE A 244 -41.78 7.16 -10.89
N VAL A 245 -41.74 8.46 -11.21
CA VAL A 245 -42.65 9.10 -12.18
C VAL A 245 -42.53 8.45 -13.57
N ASN A 246 -41.32 7.99 -13.93
CA ASN A 246 -41.11 7.23 -15.18
C ASN A 246 -41.33 5.72 -14.99
N LYS A 247 -42.06 5.29 -13.95
CA LYS A 247 -42.31 3.87 -13.62
C LYS A 247 -41.04 3.01 -13.53
N LEU A 248 -39.89 3.62 -13.22
CA LEU A 248 -38.58 2.97 -13.25
C LEU A 248 -38.26 2.31 -14.61
N GLU A 249 -38.81 2.87 -15.68
CA GLU A 249 -38.62 2.39 -17.05
C GLU A 249 -37.13 2.37 -17.41
N LEU A 250 -36.69 1.20 -17.85
CA LEU A 250 -35.35 0.96 -18.32
C LEU A 250 -35.28 1.31 -19.80
N CYS A 251 -34.09 1.70 -20.28
CA CYS A 251 -33.88 1.85 -21.71
C CYS A 251 -34.26 0.55 -22.42
N GLU A 252 -34.91 0.69 -23.58
CA GLU A 252 -35.19 -0.47 -24.41
C GLU A 252 -33.92 -1.25 -24.72
N VAL A 253 -34.04 -2.57 -24.72
CA VAL A 253 -32.95 -3.43 -25.14
C VAL A 253 -32.66 -3.12 -26.62
N PRO A 254 -31.41 -2.81 -27.00
CA PRO A 254 -31.02 -2.59 -28.39
C PRO A 254 -31.47 -3.74 -29.29
N SER A 255 -31.81 -3.47 -30.55
CA SER A 255 -32.34 -4.47 -31.48
C SER A 255 -31.34 -5.61 -31.73
N GLU A 256 -30.05 -5.31 -31.68
CA GLU A 256 -28.94 -6.25 -31.75
C GLU A 256 -29.00 -7.26 -30.59
N LEU A 257 -29.24 -6.78 -29.37
CA LEU A 257 -29.33 -7.62 -28.18
C LEU A 257 -30.68 -8.33 -28.03
N LYS A 258 -31.73 -7.85 -28.70
CA LYS A 258 -33.05 -8.50 -28.70
C LYS A 258 -33.01 -9.84 -29.44
N LYS A 259 -32.21 -9.95 -30.52
CA LYS A 259 -32.05 -11.17 -31.34
C LYS A 259 -31.31 -12.29 -30.61
N LEU A 260 -30.44 -11.95 -29.66
CA LEU A 260 -29.60 -12.92 -28.96
C LEU A 260 -30.43 -13.90 -28.11
N ASN A 261 -29.98 -15.14 -28.10
CA ASN A 261 -30.49 -16.19 -27.24
C ASN A 261 -30.12 -15.94 -25.77
N ASN A 262 -30.76 -16.64 -24.83
CA ASN A 262 -30.48 -16.51 -23.41
C ASN A 262 -29.02 -16.83 -23.09
N LEU A 263 -28.46 -17.90 -23.65
CA LEU A 263 -27.06 -18.28 -23.42
C LEU A 263 -26.09 -17.21 -23.95
N GLU A 264 -26.35 -16.67 -25.15
CA GLU A 264 -25.57 -15.59 -25.76
C GLU A 264 -25.61 -14.32 -24.90
N LYS A 265 -26.79 -13.94 -24.41
CA LYS A 265 -26.96 -12.83 -23.46
C LYS A 265 -26.14 -13.03 -22.19
N HIS A 266 -26.02 -14.27 -21.69
CA HIS A 266 -25.17 -14.55 -20.54
C HIS A 266 -23.67 -14.44 -20.88
N LEU A 267 -23.23 -14.85 -22.08
CA LEU A 267 -21.82 -14.75 -22.48
C LEU A 267 -21.32 -13.30 -22.58
N ILE A 268 -22.16 -12.40 -23.08
CA ILE A 268 -21.83 -10.97 -23.19
C ILE A 268 -22.14 -10.15 -21.92
N ALA A 269 -22.77 -10.77 -20.92
CA ALA A 269 -23.16 -10.06 -19.71
C ALA A 269 -21.93 -9.70 -18.87
N LEU A 270 -21.71 -8.40 -18.67
CA LEU A 270 -20.64 -7.89 -17.77
C LEU A 270 -20.78 -8.41 -16.33
N GLN A 271 -22.02 -8.69 -15.90
CA GLN A 271 -22.33 -9.21 -14.58
C GLN A 271 -23.40 -10.28 -14.68
N LEU A 272 -23.10 -11.47 -14.18
CA LEU A 272 -24.01 -12.60 -14.14
C LEU A 272 -24.77 -12.61 -12.80
N PRO A 273 -26.10 -12.38 -12.80
CA PRO A 273 -26.89 -12.43 -11.58
C PRO A 273 -27.20 -13.87 -11.19
N PHE A 274 -26.78 -14.28 -10.00
CA PHE A 274 -27.14 -15.58 -9.41
C PHE A 274 -28.30 -15.42 -8.42
N MET A 275 -29.51 -15.15 -8.93
CA MET A 275 -30.72 -15.08 -8.11
C MET A 275 -31.90 -15.79 -8.80
N LYS A 276 -32.85 -16.30 -8.00
CA LYS A 276 -34.13 -16.77 -8.52
C LYS A 276 -35.23 -15.77 -8.17
N ILE A 277 -35.90 -15.20 -9.17
CA ILE A 277 -37.11 -14.42 -8.94
C ILE A 277 -38.27 -15.41 -8.72
N ILE A 278 -39.01 -15.22 -7.64
CA ILE A 278 -40.15 -16.04 -7.26
C ILE A 278 -41.35 -15.13 -6.98
N ASN A 279 -42.57 -15.63 -7.11
CA ASN A 279 -43.74 -14.94 -6.59
C ASN A 279 -43.79 -15.15 -5.08
N LEU A 280 -43.99 -14.07 -4.32
CA LEU A 280 -44.07 -14.09 -2.86
C LEU A 280 -45.46 -14.48 -2.38
N THR A 281 -46.50 -14.08 -3.11
CA THR A 281 -47.88 -14.43 -2.80
C THR A 281 -48.28 -15.71 -3.54
N SER A 282 -48.77 -16.70 -2.80
CA SER A 282 -49.12 -18.04 -3.28
C SER A 282 -50.60 -18.22 -3.61
N GLY A 283 -51.36 -17.14 -3.81
CA GLY A 283 -52.80 -17.17 -4.09
C GLY A 283 -53.14 -17.02 -5.57
N LYS A 284 -54.41 -17.32 -5.92
CA LYS A 284 -55.04 -17.24 -7.27
C LYS A 284 -55.02 -15.84 -7.93
N LEU A 285 -54.28 -14.88 -7.39
CA LEU A 285 -54.15 -13.56 -8.01
C LEU A 285 -53.35 -13.71 -9.31
N SER A 286 -53.86 -13.11 -10.39
CA SER A 286 -53.24 -13.16 -11.73
C SER A 286 -51.72 -12.97 -11.65
N SER A 287 -50.97 -13.80 -12.39
CA SER A 287 -49.50 -13.80 -12.39
C SER A 287 -48.87 -12.43 -12.70
N ARG A 288 -49.63 -11.51 -13.33
CA ARG A 288 -49.23 -10.12 -13.58
C ARG A 288 -49.27 -9.23 -12.33
N LEU A 289 -50.09 -9.56 -11.34
CA LEU A 289 -50.30 -8.80 -10.10
C LEU A 289 -49.59 -9.41 -8.88
N ALA A 290 -49.03 -10.61 -9.02
CA ALA A 290 -48.31 -11.27 -7.93
C ALA A 290 -47.05 -10.49 -7.55
N GLN A 291 -46.86 -10.24 -6.24
CA GLN A 291 -45.66 -9.60 -5.75
C GLN A 291 -44.46 -10.51 -6.02
N LYS A 292 -43.44 -10.01 -6.73
CA LYS A 292 -42.21 -10.75 -6.98
C LYS A 292 -41.20 -10.49 -5.87
N GLY A 293 -40.49 -11.54 -5.48
CA GLY A 293 -39.40 -11.52 -4.54
C GLY A 293 -38.22 -12.32 -5.06
N THR A 294 -37.12 -12.28 -4.33
CA THR A 294 -35.87 -12.95 -4.71
C THR A 294 -35.57 -14.06 -3.72
N LYS A 295 -35.37 -15.29 -4.21
CA LYS A 295 -34.89 -16.41 -3.40
C LYS A 295 -33.38 -16.56 -3.57
N GLY A 296 -32.68 -16.52 -2.44
CA GLY A 296 -31.22 -16.62 -2.37
C GLY A 296 -30.54 -15.24 -2.36
N PRO A 297 -29.24 -15.21 -1.99
CA PRO A 297 -28.47 -13.98 -1.95
C PRO A 297 -28.25 -13.39 -3.35
N LEU A 298 -28.39 -12.07 -3.47
CA LEU A 298 -28.06 -11.33 -4.69
C LEU A 298 -26.54 -11.30 -4.87
N HIS A 299 -26.00 -12.24 -5.64
CA HIS A 299 -24.60 -12.24 -6.06
C HIS A 299 -24.50 -11.94 -7.55
N CYS A 300 -23.88 -10.81 -7.88
CA CYS A 300 -23.48 -10.49 -9.25
C CYS A 300 -22.01 -10.85 -9.42
N VAL A 301 -21.72 -11.86 -10.25
CA VAL A 301 -20.34 -12.24 -10.54
C VAL A 301 -19.88 -11.44 -11.76
N PRO A 302 -18.75 -10.71 -11.69
CA PRO A 302 -18.20 -10.05 -12.86
C PRO A 302 -17.78 -11.11 -13.88
N SER A 303 -18.16 -10.89 -15.14
CA SER A 303 -17.73 -11.73 -16.26
C SER A 303 -16.67 -10.99 -17.07
N ASP A 304 -15.62 -11.69 -17.49
CA ASP A 304 -14.66 -11.15 -18.44
C ASP A 304 -15.10 -11.52 -19.86
N VAL A 305 -15.74 -10.55 -20.52
CA VAL A 305 -16.25 -10.72 -21.88
C VAL A 305 -15.09 -10.88 -22.88
N GLN A 306 -13.92 -10.28 -22.62
CA GLN A 306 -12.77 -10.39 -23.52
C GLN A 306 -12.17 -11.80 -23.50
N ASP A 307 -12.03 -12.38 -22.31
CA ASP A 307 -11.60 -13.77 -22.16
C ASP A 307 -12.61 -14.71 -22.83
N THR A 308 -13.91 -14.44 -22.67
CA THR A 308 -14.96 -15.27 -23.29
C THR A 308 -14.87 -15.23 -24.83
N VAL A 309 -14.70 -14.04 -25.42
CA VAL A 309 -14.59 -13.88 -26.88
C VAL A 309 -13.29 -14.48 -27.46
N THR A 310 -12.21 -14.50 -26.69
CA THR A 310 -10.92 -15.06 -27.13
C THR A 310 -10.82 -16.57 -26.96
N THR A 311 -11.50 -17.14 -25.96
CA THR A 311 -11.47 -18.58 -25.65
C THR A 311 -12.48 -19.40 -26.44
N LEU A 312 -13.56 -18.77 -26.93
CA LEU A 312 -14.53 -19.47 -27.77
C LEU A 312 -13.87 -19.92 -29.08
N PRO A 313 -14.02 -21.20 -29.48
CA PRO A 313 -13.47 -21.68 -30.74
C PRO A 313 -14.13 -20.91 -31.89
N ARG A 314 -13.33 -20.22 -32.70
CA ARG A 314 -13.81 -19.56 -33.91
C ARG A 314 -14.01 -20.63 -34.98
N PRO A 315 -15.24 -20.82 -35.49
CA PRO A 315 -15.47 -21.80 -36.54
C PRO A 315 -14.75 -21.35 -37.81
N VAL A 316 -14.09 -22.29 -38.50
CA VAL A 316 -13.40 -22.03 -39.77
C VAL A 316 -14.42 -21.79 -40.89
N ASP A 317 -15.58 -22.45 -40.80
CA ASP A 317 -16.70 -22.32 -41.72
C ASP A 317 -17.82 -21.44 -41.17
N LYS A 318 -18.39 -20.58 -42.02
CA LYS A 318 -19.49 -19.68 -41.65
C LYS A 318 -20.79 -20.39 -41.26
N SER A 319 -20.89 -21.69 -41.52
CA SER A 319 -22.07 -22.53 -41.28
C SER A 319 -22.00 -23.37 -39.99
N MET A 320 -20.89 -23.36 -39.26
CA MET A 320 -20.75 -24.22 -38.07
C MET A 320 -21.26 -23.53 -36.80
N MET A 321 -22.21 -24.18 -36.13
CA MET A 321 -22.68 -23.80 -34.79
C MET A 321 -21.79 -24.43 -33.71
N VAL A 322 -21.57 -23.72 -32.61
CA VAL A 322 -20.81 -24.21 -31.45
C VAL A 322 -21.77 -24.66 -30.36
N ARG A 323 -21.66 -25.91 -29.93
CA ARG A 323 -22.43 -26.44 -28.80
C ARG A 323 -21.80 -25.97 -27.49
N LEU A 324 -22.56 -25.20 -26.70
CA LEU A 324 -22.09 -24.62 -25.45
C LEU A 324 -22.93 -25.10 -24.27
N GLN A 325 -22.22 -25.54 -23.22
CA GLN A 325 -22.80 -25.98 -21.96
C GLN A 325 -22.42 -25.01 -20.84
N LEU A 326 -23.40 -24.28 -20.33
CA LEU A 326 -23.21 -23.46 -19.15
C LEU A 326 -23.34 -24.32 -17.90
N LYS A 327 -22.27 -24.37 -17.10
CA LYS A 327 -22.25 -25.07 -15.82
C LYS A 327 -22.03 -24.09 -14.69
N ARG A 328 -22.74 -24.29 -13.58
CA ARG A 328 -22.51 -23.50 -12.34
C ARG A 328 -21.08 -23.65 -11.81
N ARG A 329 -20.50 -24.84 -11.99
CA ARG A 329 -19.09 -25.17 -11.69
C ARG A 329 -18.63 -26.22 -12.68
N LEU A 330 -17.40 -26.12 -13.18
CA LEU A 330 -16.84 -27.08 -14.15
C LEU A 330 -16.85 -28.53 -13.62
N LYS A 331 -16.64 -28.72 -12.32
CA LYS A 331 -16.70 -30.03 -11.68
C LYS A 331 -18.10 -30.67 -11.59
N TYR A 332 -19.17 -29.92 -11.87
CA TYR A 332 -20.52 -30.47 -11.80
C TYR A 332 -20.86 -31.24 -13.08
N LYS A 333 -21.50 -32.41 -12.90
CA LYS A 333 -22.04 -33.19 -14.03
C LYS A 333 -23.27 -32.51 -14.63
N ALA A 334 -24.14 -31.97 -13.78
CA ALA A 334 -25.35 -31.27 -14.20
C ALA A 334 -25.01 -29.99 -14.99
N VAL A 335 -25.60 -29.90 -16.17
CA VAL A 335 -25.58 -28.71 -17.02
C VAL A 335 -26.73 -27.79 -16.61
N TRP A 336 -26.46 -26.49 -16.51
CA TRP A 336 -27.49 -25.49 -16.19
C TRP A 336 -28.30 -25.13 -17.43
N GLU A 337 -27.61 -24.86 -18.53
CA GLU A 337 -28.20 -24.50 -19.82
C GLU A 337 -27.27 -25.02 -20.92
N GLU A 338 -27.86 -25.57 -21.98
CA GLU A 338 -27.15 -26.10 -23.13
C GLU A 338 -27.83 -25.62 -24.40
N GLN A 339 -27.08 -24.95 -25.28
CA GLN A 339 -27.58 -24.45 -26.54
C GLN A 339 -26.49 -24.47 -27.62
N LEU A 340 -26.92 -24.48 -28.88
CA LEU A 340 -26.07 -24.24 -30.05
C LEU A 340 -26.05 -22.73 -30.31
N ILE A 341 -24.86 -22.15 -30.39
CA ILE A 341 -24.65 -20.71 -30.67
C ILE A 341 -24.01 -20.57 -32.05
N ASN A 342 -24.44 -19.55 -32.80
CA ASN A 342 -23.77 -19.13 -34.03
C ASN A 342 -22.67 -18.10 -33.70
N PRO A 343 -21.39 -18.38 -33.94
CA PRO A 343 -20.29 -17.45 -33.61
C PRO A 343 -20.22 -16.22 -34.52
N ASN A 344 -21.01 -16.20 -35.62
CA ASN A 344 -21.02 -15.14 -36.62
C ASN A 344 -22.22 -14.19 -36.50
N ASP A 345 -23.17 -14.47 -35.60
CA ASP A 345 -24.25 -13.54 -35.21
C ASP A 345 -23.74 -12.54 -34.17
#